data_AF-A0A2N9NGN1-F1
#
_entry.id   AF-A0A2N9NGN1-F1
#
_cell.length_a   1.000
_cell.length_b   1.000
_cell.length_c   1.000
_cell.angle_alpha   90.00
_cell.angle_beta   90.00
_cell.angle_gamma   90.00
#
_symmetry.space_group_name_H-M   'P 1'
#
loop_
_entity.id
_entity.type
_entity.pdbx_description
1 polymer ?
#
loop_
_entity_poly.entity_id
_entity_poly.type
_entity_poly.pdbx_seq_one_letter_code
_entity_poly.pdbx_strand_id
1 'polypeptide(L)' 'MVSVRDGKRQVHDGPYAETKEFLGGFVIIDVPDLDAALEWAARHPAAATSAVEVRPLFAYS' A
#
# COMPACT_ATOMS: atom_id res chain seq x y z
N MET A 1 -12.11 8.92 5.22
CA MET A 1 -10.63 8.85 5.16
C MET A 1 -10.05 9.02 6.56
N VAL A 2 -9.03 8.25 6.94
CA VAL A 2 -8.32 8.43 8.22
C VAL A 2 -6.87 8.74 7.92
N SER A 3 -6.31 9.80 8.51
CA SER A 3 -4.88 10.11 8.46
C SER A 3 -4.30 10.13 9.87
N VAL A 4 -3.02 9.76 10.01
CA VAL A 4 -2.28 9.86 11.27
C VAL A 4 -1.09 10.77 11.04
N ARG A 5 -1.04 11.89 11.76
CA ARG A 5 0.08 12.85 11.76
C ARG A 5 0.48 13.13 13.19
N ASP A 6 1.78 13.04 13.49
CA ASP A 6 2.32 13.27 14.84
C ASP A 6 1.61 12.43 15.93
N GLY A 7 1.26 11.18 15.59
CA GLY A 7 0.52 10.29 16.49
C GLY A 7 -0.95 10.66 16.72
N LYS A 8 -1.44 11.75 16.11
CA LYS A 8 -2.84 12.18 16.21
C LYS A 8 -3.63 11.71 15.00
N ARG A 9 -4.71 10.98 15.29
CA ARG A 9 -5.69 10.52 14.31
C ARG A 9 -6.59 11.68 13.89
N GLN A 10 -6.72 11.92 12.58
CA GLN A 10 -7.72 12.80 11.99
C GLN A 10 -8.67 11.99 11.11
N VAL A 11 -9.97 12.21 11.28
CA VAL A 11 -11.03 11.52 10.52
C VAL A 11 -11.71 12.56 9.63
N HIS A 12 -11.76 12.27 8.34
CA HIS A 12 -12.47 13.10 7.36
C HIS A 12 -13.67 12.31 6.84
N ASP A 13 -14.87 12.86 7.05
CA ASP A 13 -16.12 12.42 6.43
C ASP A 13 -16.27 13.15 5.10
N GLY A 14 -16.08 12.42 3.99
CA GLY A 14 -16.23 12.96 2.65
C GLY A 14 -16.47 11.84 1.64
N PRO A 15 -17.38 12.03 0.65
CA PRO A 15 -17.77 11.00 -0.29
C PRO A 15 -16.66 10.84 -1.31
N TYR A 16 -15.97 9.70 -1.30
CA TYR A 16 -14.97 9.45 -2.33
C TYR A 16 -15.69 8.90 -3.57
N ALA A 17 -15.46 9.57 -4.70
CA ALA A 17 -16.09 9.30 -5.97
C ALA A 17 -16.06 7.81 -6.32
N GLU A 18 -17.21 7.26 -6.73
CA GLU A 18 -17.37 5.93 -7.33
C GLU A 18 -16.37 5.78 -8.48
N THR A 19 -15.20 5.24 -8.17
CA THR A 19 -14.22 4.84 -9.17
C THR A 19 -14.11 3.33 -9.05
N LYS A 20 -14.38 2.63 -10.15
CA LYS A 20 -14.62 1.19 -10.23
C LYS A 20 -13.46 0.32 -9.72
N GLU A 21 -12.27 0.91 -9.63
CA GLU A 21 -11.09 0.34 -8.99
C GLU A 21 -10.43 1.45 -8.15
N PHE A 22 -10.51 1.36 -6.83
CA PHE A 22 -9.77 2.24 -5.94
C PHE A 22 -8.33 1.75 -5.83
N LEU A 23 -7.36 2.59 -6.22
CA LEU A 23 -6.00 2.41 -5.73
C LEU A 23 -6.01 2.67 -4.22
N GLY A 24 -6.07 1.59 -3.42
CA GLY A 24 -6.20 1.65 -1.96
C GLY A 24 -5.00 2.26 -1.23
N GLY A 25 -3.93 2.56 -1.98
CA GLY A 25 -2.68 3.12 -1.51
C GLY A 25 -1.49 2.47 -2.22
N PHE A 26 -0.30 2.99 -1.96
CA PHE A 26 0.97 2.33 -2.32
C PHE A 26 1.93 2.45 -1.14
N VAL A 27 2.84 1.50 -1.02
CA VAL A 27 3.90 1.47 0.00
C VAL A 27 5.22 1.24 -0.71
N ILE A 28 6.26 1.93 -0.24
CA ILE A 28 7.64 1.70 -0.68
C ILE A 28 8.36 1.01 0.47
N ILE A 29 9.03 -0.10 0.17
CA ILE A 29 9.83 -0.88 1.11
C ILE A 29 11.25 -1.01 0.58
N ASP A 30 12.22 -1.03 1.49
CA ASP A 30 13.63 -1.29 1.21
C ASP A 30 13.97 -2.69 1.76
N VAL A 31 14.24 -3.61 0.84
CA VAL A 31 14.40 -5.04 1.09
C VAL A 31 15.48 -5.60 0.17
N PRO A 32 16.19 -6.69 0.56
CA PRO A 32 17.37 -7.14 -0.17
C PRO A 32 17.09 -7.63 -1.60
N ASP A 33 15.89 -8.15 -1.87
CA ASP A 33 15.51 -8.73 -3.17
C ASP A 33 13.99 -8.79 -3.35
N LEU A 34 13.58 -9.25 -4.55
CA LEU A 34 12.17 -9.38 -4.94
C LEU A 34 11.43 -10.44 -4.10
N ASP A 35 12.09 -11.51 -3.69
CA ASP A 35 11.45 -12.57 -2.90
C ASP A 35 11.08 -12.02 -1.52
N ALA A 36 11.98 -11.27 -0.88
CA ALA A 36 11.68 -10.54 0.35
C ALA A 36 10.53 -9.54 0.15
N ALA A 37 10.49 -8.83 -0.98
CA ALA A 37 9.38 -7.91 -1.29
C ALA A 37 8.03 -8.63 -1.41
N LEU A 38 8.02 -9.82 -2.04
CA LEU A 38 6.82 -10.66 -2.16
C LEU A 38 6.37 -11.20 -0.81
N GLU A 39 7.29 -11.63 0.06
CA GLU A 39 6.95 -12.04 1.43
C GLU A 39 6.31 -10.91 2.23
N TRP A 40 6.79 -9.67 2.05
CA TRP A 40 6.17 -8.49 2.66
C TRP A 40 4.80 -8.18 2.08
N ALA A 41 4.63 -8.26 0.75
CA ALA A 41 3.36 -8.04 0.08
C ALA A 41 2.29 -9.06 0.53
N ALA A 42 2.67 -10.32 0.74
CA ALA A 42 1.78 -11.38 1.23
C ALA A 42 1.22 -11.11 2.64
N ARG A 43 1.89 -10.28 3.45
CA ARG A 43 1.41 -9.87 4.78
C ARG A 43 0.39 -8.74 4.74
N HIS A 44 0.24 -8.06 3.61
CA HIS A 44 -0.70 -6.95 3.47
C HIS A 44 -2.15 -7.47 3.61
N PRO A 45 -3.02 -6.83 4.42
CA PRO A 45 -4.39 -7.30 4.62
C PRO A 45 -5.18 -7.48 3.32
N ALA A 46 -4.90 -6.62 2.33
CA ALA A 46 -5.54 -6.69 1.02
C ALA A 46 -5.10 -7.92 0.20
N ALA A 47 -3.95 -8.55 0.47
CA ALA A 47 -3.53 -9.75 -0.26
C ALA A 47 -4.48 -10.94 -0.07
N ALA A 48 -5.29 -10.94 1.01
CA ALA A 48 -6.30 -11.97 1.26
C ALA A 48 -7.61 -11.77 0.49
N THR A 49 -7.93 -10.54 0.08
CA THR A 49 -9.23 -10.18 -0.52
C THR A 49 -9.12 -9.46 -1.86
N SER A 50 -7.92 -9.07 -2.27
CA SER A 50 -7.57 -8.40 -3.53
C SER A 50 -6.15 -8.76 -3.96
N ALA A 51 -5.67 -8.14 -5.03
CA ALA A 51 -4.28 -8.26 -5.46
C ALA A 51 -3.40 -7.16 -4.84
N VAL A 52 -2.11 -7.48 -4.65
CA VAL A 52 -1.05 -6.53 -4.32
C VAL A 52 0.01 -6.64 -5.41
N GLU A 53 0.27 -5.55 -6.13
CA GLU A 53 1.28 -5.51 -7.20
C GLU A 53 2.63 -5.07 -6.61
N VAL A 54 3.68 -5.86 -6.87
CA VAL A 54 5.05 -5.54 -6.44
C VAL A 54 5.85 -5.09 -7.65
N ARG A 55 6.43 -3.89 -7.57
CA ARG A 55 7.27 -3.30 -8.64
C ARG A 55 8.62 -2.85 -8.08
N PRO A 56 9.75 -3.31 -8.65
CA PRO A 56 11.06 -2.79 -8.29
C PRO A 56 11.16 -1.30 -8.64
N LEU A 57 11.61 -0.50 -7.67
CA LEU A 57 11.91 0.92 -7.86
C LEU A 57 13.43 1.06 -7.96
N PHE A 58 13.92 1.15 -9.20
CA PHE A 58 15.34 1.30 -9.57
C PHE A 58 16.21 0.06 -9.34
N ALA A 59 16.71 -0.52 -10.44
CA ALA A 59 17.90 -1.38 -10.38
C ALA A 59 19.08 -0.46 -10.06
N TYR A 60 19.74 -0.64 -8.92
CA TYR A 60 21.05 -0.02 -8.69
C TYR A 60 21.98 -0.50 -9.80
N SER A 61 22.38 0.41 -10.70
CA SER A 61 23.38 0.17 -11.74
C SER A 61 24.78 0.12 -11.16
#